data_AF-A0A7J8PBP3-F1
#
_entry.id   AF-A0A7J8PBP3-F1
#
_cell.length_a   1.000
_cell.length_b   1.000
_cell.length_c   1.000
_cell.angle_alpha   90.00
_cell.angle_beta   90.00
_cell.angle_gamma   90.00
#
_symmetry.space_group_name_H-M   'P 1'
#
loop_
_entity.id
_entity.type
_entity.pdbx_description
1 polymer ?
#
loop_
_entity_poly.entity_id
_entity_poly.type
_entity_poly.pdbx_seq_one_letter_code
_entity_poly.pdbx_strand_id
1 'polypeptide(L)'
;MQQVKKNAQALASSLLRRKCKLITGGTDNHLLLWDLRHFGLTGKIYEKVCEMCHITVNKIAIFGENGVITPGGVRIGTPAMTSRGCLECDFDTIASFLLRAAHITSIMQRDHGKLPKASVKSLQEHKDILELRMQVETFASQFAMPGFDI
;
A
#
# COMPACT_ATOMS: atom_id res chain seq x y z
N MET A 1 4.16 -4.69 -22.28
CA MET A 1 4.54 -4.79 -20.84
C MET A 1 5.58 -3.76 -20.36
N GLN A 2 6.13 -2.89 -21.22
CA GLN A 2 7.18 -1.94 -20.81
C GLN A 2 6.71 -0.91 -19.76
N GLN A 3 5.51 -0.34 -19.93
CA GLN A 3 4.96 0.64 -18.99
C GLN A 3 4.76 0.08 -17.58
N VAL A 4 4.30 -1.17 -17.47
CA VAL A 4 4.10 -1.86 -16.19
C VAL A 4 5.40 -1.90 -15.38
N LYS A 5 6.52 -2.21 -16.03
CA LYS A 5 7.85 -2.22 -15.39
C LYS A 5 8.30 -0.82 -15.00
N LYS A 6 8.14 0.17 -15.88
CA LYS A 6 8.48 1.58 -15.58
C LYS A 6 7.71 2.09 -14.36
N ASN A 7 6.40 1.82 -14.32
CA ASN A 7 5.54 2.16 -13.19
C ASN A 7 5.98 1.45 -11.89
N ALA A 8 6.36 0.18 -11.96
CA ALA A 8 6.88 -0.55 -10.80
C ALA A 8 8.19 0.04 -10.27
N GLN A 9 9.10 0.43 -11.17
CA GLN A 9 10.36 1.10 -10.83
C GLN A 9 10.12 2.52 -10.27
N ALA A 10 9.15 3.26 -10.81
CA ALA A 10 8.75 4.57 -10.31
C ALA A 10 8.19 4.47 -8.89
N LEU A 11 7.27 3.52 -8.64
CA LEU A 11 6.73 3.24 -7.32
C LEU A 11 7.83 2.83 -6.33
N ALA A 12 8.73 1.94 -6.74
CA ALA A 12 9.85 1.51 -5.90
C ALA A 12 10.75 2.69 -5.51
N SER A 13 11.16 3.51 -6.50
CA SER A 13 11.98 4.70 -6.29
C SER A 13 11.29 5.71 -5.36
N SER A 14 9.99 5.88 -5.53
CA SER A 14 9.16 6.78 -4.73
C SER A 14 9.09 6.36 -3.26
N LEU A 15 8.90 5.06 -2.99
CA LEU A 15 8.91 4.49 -1.64
C LEU A 15 10.31 4.59 -1.00
N LEU A 16 11.38 4.29 -1.76
CA LEU A 16 12.76 4.41 -1.26
C LEU A 16 13.14 5.85 -0.89
N ARG A 17 12.73 6.86 -1.70
CA ARG A 17 12.90 8.28 -1.35
C ARG A 17 12.23 8.64 -0.03
N ARG A 18 11.10 8.00 0.26
CA ARG A 18 10.32 8.12 1.50
C ARG A 18 10.82 7.20 2.62
N LYS A 19 12.07 6.70 2.52
CA LYS A 19 12.76 5.87 3.51
C LYS A 19 12.05 4.55 3.84
N CYS A 20 11.23 4.05 2.93
CA CYS A 20 10.60 2.74 3.03
C CYS A 20 11.59 1.63 2.69
N LYS A 21 11.55 0.49 3.40
CA LYS A 21 12.40 -0.67 3.13
C LYS A 21 11.76 -1.63 2.12
N LEU A 22 12.32 -1.77 0.93
CA LEU A 22 11.90 -2.79 -0.05
C LEU A 22 12.77 -4.04 0.07
N ILE A 23 12.15 -5.21 -0.13
CA ILE A 23 12.92 -6.45 -0.31
C ILE A 23 13.72 -6.30 -1.61
N THR A 24 15.00 -6.70 -1.58
CA THR A 24 16.00 -6.49 -2.65
C THR A 24 16.26 -5.03 -3.07
N GLY A 25 15.69 -4.04 -2.37
CA GLY A 25 15.96 -2.62 -2.63
C GLY A 25 15.38 -2.05 -3.93
N GLY A 26 14.47 -2.77 -4.62
CA GLY A 26 13.93 -2.35 -5.91
C GLY A 26 13.05 -3.40 -6.57
N THR A 27 12.88 -3.31 -7.89
CA THR A 27 12.19 -4.33 -8.69
C THR A 27 12.58 -4.26 -10.17
N ASP A 28 12.64 -5.44 -10.81
CA ASP A 28 12.88 -5.61 -12.25
C ASP A 28 11.65 -6.14 -13.00
N ASN A 29 10.52 -6.29 -12.32
CA ASN A 29 9.29 -6.86 -12.87
C ASN A 29 8.08 -5.95 -12.57
N HIS A 30 6.90 -6.54 -12.37
CA HIS A 30 5.62 -5.84 -12.24
C HIS A 30 5.15 -5.67 -10.79
N LEU A 31 5.93 -6.13 -9.82
CA LEU A 31 5.59 -6.08 -8.40
C LEU A 31 6.80 -5.72 -7.54
N LEU A 32 6.53 -5.30 -6.32
CA LEU A 32 7.54 -5.10 -5.30
C LEU A 32 7.02 -5.61 -3.96
N LEU A 33 7.96 -5.95 -3.07
CA LEU A 33 7.66 -6.36 -1.71
C LEU A 33 8.14 -5.28 -0.75
N TRP A 34 7.23 -4.75 0.05
CA TRP A 34 7.54 -3.74 1.06
C TRP A 34 7.57 -4.39 2.44
N ASP A 35 8.71 -4.26 3.12
CA ASP A 35 8.91 -4.70 4.50
C ASP A 35 8.38 -3.63 5.45
N LEU A 36 7.32 -3.91 6.21
CA LEU A 36 6.69 -2.93 7.10
C LEU A 36 7.23 -2.98 8.55
N ARG A 37 8.21 -3.86 8.84
CA ARG A 37 8.71 -4.06 10.21
C ARG A 37 9.37 -2.81 10.81
N HIS A 38 9.94 -1.95 9.97
CA HIS A 38 10.51 -0.67 10.41
C HIS A 38 9.46 0.30 10.95
N PHE A 39 8.19 0.13 10.58
CA PHE A 39 7.07 0.84 11.19
C PHE A 39 6.46 0.10 12.39
N GLY A 40 6.99 -1.06 12.77
CA GLY A 40 6.42 -1.91 13.82
C GLY A 40 5.09 -2.58 13.44
N LEU A 41 4.78 -2.62 12.14
CA LEU A 41 3.50 -3.10 11.62
C LEU A 41 3.56 -4.58 11.20
N THR A 42 2.41 -5.23 11.22
CA THR A 42 2.19 -6.52 10.54
C THR A 42 1.42 -6.31 9.25
N GLY A 43 1.69 -7.14 8.23
CA GLY A 43 1.00 -7.05 6.95
C GLY A 43 -0.51 -7.25 7.07
N LYS A 44 -0.97 -8.06 8.03
CA LYS A 44 -2.41 -8.27 8.31
C LYS A 44 -3.13 -6.99 8.72
N ILE A 45 -2.53 -6.24 9.64
CA ILE A 45 -3.15 -5.01 10.16
C ILE A 45 -3.12 -3.94 9.07
N TYR A 46 -1.97 -3.77 8.41
CA TYR A 46 -1.82 -2.78 7.34
C TYR A 46 -2.77 -3.04 6.16
N GLU A 47 -2.90 -4.29 5.71
CA GLU A 47 -3.86 -4.69 4.67
C GLU A 47 -5.30 -4.26 5.03
N LYS A 48 -5.69 -4.39 6.30
CA LYS A 48 -7.03 -4.00 6.75
C LYS A 48 -7.26 -2.49 6.74
N VAL A 49 -6.26 -1.71 7.14
CA VAL A 49 -6.34 -0.23 7.08
C VAL A 49 -6.37 0.24 5.62
N CYS A 50 -5.57 -0.36 4.75
CA CYS A 50 -5.60 -0.10 3.32
C CYS A 50 -6.99 -0.40 2.73
N GLU A 51 -7.60 -1.54 3.07
CA GLU A 51 -8.96 -1.89 2.64
C GLU A 51 -9.98 -0.82 3.07
N MET A 52 -9.89 -0.32 4.31
CA MET A 52 -10.73 0.78 4.78
C MET A 52 -10.48 2.10 4.05
N CYS A 53 -9.31 2.29 3.44
CA CYS A 53 -8.96 3.47 2.64
C CYS A 53 -9.20 3.26 1.14
N HIS A 54 -9.85 2.15 0.74
CA HIS A 54 -10.05 1.74 -0.66
C HIS A 54 -8.74 1.52 -1.44
N ILE A 55 -7.70 1.06 -0.73
CA ILE A 55 -6.44 0.61 -1.31
C ILE A 55 -6.37 -0.91 -1.13
N THR A 56 -6.31 -1.66 -2.23
CA THR A 56 -6.19 -3.12 -2.18
C THR A 56 -4.73 -3.55 -2.30
N VAL A 57 -4.19 -4.15 -1.24
CA VAL A 57 -2.86 -4.77 -1.19
C VAL A 57 -2.97 -6.19 -0.66
N ASN A 58 -1.91 -6.99 -0.79
CA ASN A 58 -1.87 -8.35 -0.28
C ASN A 58 -0.72 -8.52 0.72
N LYS A 59 -1.04 -8.94 1.94
CA LYS A 59 -0.03 -9.30 2.96
C LYS A 59 0.80 -10.49 2.51
N ILE A 60 2.09 -10.46 2.80
CA ILE A 60 3.02 -11.54 2.46
C ILE A 60 4.00 -11.79 3.61
N ALA A 61 4.46 -13.03 3.70
CA ALA A 61 5.56 -13.37 4.57
C ALA A 61 6.89 -12.88 3.99
N ILE A 62 7.75 -12.33 4.84
CA ILE A 62 9.07 -11.83 4.48
C ILE A 62 10.14 -12.53 5.32
N PHE A 63 11.27 -12.80 4.68
CA PHE A 63 12.45 -13.38 5.31
C PHE A 63 13.22 -12.29 6.07
N GLY A 64 13.54 -12.53 7.33
CA GLY A 64 14.39 -11.65 8.15
C GLY A 64 15.87 -12.06 8.13
N GLU A 65 16.73 -11.15 8.58
CA GLU A 65 18.19 -11.36 8.71
C GLU A 65 18.53 -12.62 9.53
N ASN A 66 17.68 -12.98 10.50
CA ASN A 66 17.89 -14.12 11.40
C ASN A 66 17.24 -15.42 10.88
N GLY A 67 16.84 -15.47 9.62
CA GLY A 67 16.09 -16.61 9.06
C GLY A 67 14.62 -16.71 9.47
N VAL A 68 14.15 -15.77 10.31
CA VAL A 68 12.76 -15.77 10.79
C VAL A 68 11.83 -15.28 9.70
N ILE A 69 10.84 -16.12 9.36
CA ILE A 69 9.76 -15.77 8.45
C ILE A 69 8.66 -15.08 9.24
N THR A 70 8.33 -13.84 8.88
CA THR A 70 7.29 -13.05 9.56
C THR A 70 6.27 -12.54 8.56
N PRO A 71 4.97 -12.45 8.90
CA PRO A 71 3.94 -11.84 8.06
C PRO A 71 4.02 -10.30 8.11
N GLY A 72 5.22 -9.76 7.92
CA GLY A 72 5.57 -8.36 8.14
C GLY A 72 5.63 -7.50 6.87
N GLY A 73 5.19 -8.01 5.72
CA GLY A 73 5.26 -7.26 4.47
C GLY A 73 3.97 -7.26 3.68
N VAL A 74 3.97 -6.48 2.60
CA VAL A 74 2.94 -6.47 1.57
C VAL A 74 3.54 -6.57 0.17
N ARG A 75 2.79 -7.20 -0.72
CA ARG A 75 3.06 -7.25 -2.15
C ARG A 75 2.19 -6.23 -2.86
N ILE A 76 2.83 -5.39 -3.68
CA ILE A 76 2.16 -4.35 -4.47
C ILE A 76 2.51 -4.57 -5.94
N GLY A 77 1.50 -4.62 -6.80
CA GLY A 77 1.66 -4.81 -8.24
C GLY A 77 1.12 -3.62 -9.03
N THR A 78 1.79 -3.28 -10.13
CA THR A 78 1.42 -2.17 -11.00
C THR A 78 0.49 -2.48 -12.19
N PRO A 79 0.25 -3.74 -12.64
CA PRO A 79 -0.55 -4.00 -13.84
C PRO A 79 -1.94 -3.38 -13.84
N ALA A 80 -2.70 -3.53 -12.75
CA ALA A 80 -4.10 -3.11 -12.69
C ALA A 80 -4.27 -1.60 -12.94
N MET A 81 -3.51 -0.76 -12.22
CA MET A 81 -3.57 0.69 -12.40
C MET A 81 -2.94 1.14 -13.73
N THR A 82 -1.91 0.42 -14.20
CA THR A 82 -1.33 0.69 -15.53
C THR A 82 -2.35 0.45 -16.64
N SER A 83 -3.18 -0.60 -16.54
CA SER A 83 -4.26 -0.87 -17.51
C SER A 83 -5.36 0.20 -17.50
N ARG A 84 -5.49 0.97 -16.41
CA ARG A 84 -6.40 2.11 -16.31
C ARG A 84 -5.79 3.43 -16.82
N GLY A 85 -4.53 3.39 -17.26
CA GLY A 85 -3.84 4.55 -17.84
C GLY A 85 -2.87 5.27 -16.92
N CYS A 86 -2.62 4.78 -15.70
CA CYS A 86 -1.64 5.41 -14.80
C CYS A 86 -0.22 5.33 -15.34
N LEU A 87 0.52 6.43 -15.19
CA LEU A 87 1.93 6.60 -15.56
C LEU A 87 2.81 6.80 -14.32
N GLU A 88 4.11 7.02 -14.52
CA GLU A 88 5.11 7.06 -13.46
C GLU A 88 4.80 8.11 -12.36
N CYS A 89 4.29 9.28 -12.75
CA CYS A 89 3.89 10.34 -11.82
C CYS A 89 2.72 9.92 -10.91
N ASP A 90 1.75 9.19 -11.47
CA ASP A 90 0.60 8.66 -10.73
C ASP A 90 1.05 7.65 -9.66
N PHE A 91 2.09 6.87 -9.97
CA PHE A 91 2.69 5.95 -9.00
C PHE A 91 3.47 6.64 -7.87
N ASP A 92 3.92 7.88 -8.03
CA ASP A 92 4.44 8.69 -6.91
C ASP A 92 3.31 9.12 -5.96
N THR A 93 2.15 9.49 -6.51
CA THR A 93 0.93 9.76 -5.74
C THR A 93 0.45 8.51 -5.00
N ILE A 94 0.40 7.35 -5.66
CA ILE A 94 0.06 6.07 -5.04
C ILE A 94 1.03 5.74 -3.89
N ALA A 95 2.34 5.99 -4.06
CA ALA A 95 3.31 5.81 -2.97
C ALA A 95 3.01 6.70 -1.76
N SER A 96 2.55 7.94 -1.99
CA SER A 96 2.13 8.85 -0.94
C SER A 96 0.93 8.31 -0.16
N PHE A 97 -0.09 7.78 -0.84
CA PHE A 97 -1.25 7.15 -0.21
C PHE A 97 -0.86 5.91 0.61
N LEU A 98 0.00 5.06 0.05
CA LEU A 98 0.53 3.88 0.72
C LEU A 98 1.27 4.23 2.03
N LEU A 99 2.11 5.27 2.00
CA LEU A 99 2.81 5.76 3.19
C LEU A 99 1.84 6.37 4.21
N ARG A 100 0.88 7.19 3.76
CA ARG A 100 -0.14 7.77 4.64
C ARG A 100 -0.94 6.68 5.34
N ALA A 101 -1.33 5.62 4.64
CA ALA A 101 -1.97 4.46 5.25
C ALA A 101 -1.07 3.79 6.31
N ALA A 102 0.25 3.73 6.10
CA ALA A 102 1.18 3.12 7.06
C ALA A 102 1.30 3.94 8.34
N HIS A 103 1.31 5.27 8.21
CA HIS A 103 1.29 6.18 9.37
C HIS A 103 -0.02 6.06 10.16
N ILE A 104 -1.17 6.07 9.47
CA ILE A 104 -2.48 5.85 10.12
C ILE A 104 -2.47 4.53 10.89
N THR A 105 -1.99 3.45 10.24
CA THR A 105 -1.89 2.14 10.87
C THR A 105 -1.02 2.16 12.13
N SER A 106 0.10 2.88 12.10
CA SER A 106 1.03 2.99 13.23
C SER A 106 0.41 3.72 14.42
N ILE A 107 -0.35 4.78 14.16
CA ILE A 107 -1.10 5.53 15.19
C ILE A 107 -2.17 4.63 15.81
N MET A 108 -2.96 3.95 14.98
CA MET A 108 -4.02 3.06 15.45
C MET A 108 -3.50 1.90 16.30
N GLN A 109 -2.34 1.34 15.93
CA GLN A 109 -1.72 0.26 16.70
C GLN A 109 -1.18 0.75 18.05
N ARG A 110 -0.78 2.02 18.15
CA ARG A 110 -0.38 2.65 19.42
C ARG A 110 -1.58 2.85 20.35
N ASP A 111 -2.69 3.36 19.81
CA ASP A 111 -3.85 3.75 20.61
C ASP A 111 -4.70 2.55 21.06
N HIS A 112 -4.73 1.47 20.28
CA HIS A 112 -5.58 0.30 20.53
C HIS A 112 -4.82 -1.03 20.72
N GLY A 113 -3.49 -1.01 20.71
CA GLY A 113 -2.66 -2.22 20.82
C GLY A 113 -2.86 -3.19 19.64
N LYS A 114 -2.91 -4.51 19.92
CA LYS A 114 -3.21 -5.52 18.88
C LYS A 114 -4.69 -5.45 18.52
N LEU A 115 -5.00 -4.80 17.41
CA LEU A 115 -6.36 -4.67 16.83
C LEU A 115 -7.18 -5.97 16.94
N PRO A 116 -8.15 -6.04 17.88
CA PRO A 116 -9.07 -7.17 17.97
C PRO A 116 -10.11 -7.09 16.84
N LYS A 117 -10.73 -8.23 16.51
CA LYS A 117 -11.84 -8.29 15.53
C LYS A 117 -13.04 -7.37 15.86
N ALA A 118 -13.11 -6.80 17.07
CA ALA A 118 -14.23 -6.03 17.59
C ALA A 118 -14.23 -4.52 17.23
N SER A 119 -13.16 -3.97 16.64
CA SER A 119 -13.01 -2.51 16.42
C SER A 119 -13.10 -2.05 14.95
N VAL A 120 -13.40 -2.95 14.00
CA VAL A 120 -13.47 -2.60 12.55
C VAL A 120 -14.43 -1.42 12.28
N LYS A 121 -15.53 -1.33 13.02
CA LYS A 121 -16.55 -0.29 12.84
C LYS A 121 -16.06 1.09 13.32
N SER A 122 -15.44 1.17 14.50
CA SER A 122 -14.89 2.42 15.03
C SER A 122 -13.69 2.92 14.23
N LEU A 123 -12.94 2.00 13.61
CA LEU A 123 -11.81 2.35 12.73
C LEU A 123 -12.30 2.94 11.40
N GLN A 124 -13.40 2.44 10.84
CA GLN A 124 -13.96 2.98 9.58
C GLN A 124 -14.43 4.43 9.69
N GLU A 125 -14.81 4.87 10.89
CA GLU A 125 -15.26 6.23 11.19
C GLU A 125 -14.10 7.18 11.56
N HIS A 126 -12.86 6.67 11.60
CA HIS A 126 -11.70 7.50 11.91
C HIS A 126 -11.47 8.55 10.83
N LYS A 127 -11.37 9.83 11.24
CA LYS A 127 -11.25 10.98 10.34
C LYS A 127 -10.15 10.80 9.28
N ASP A 128 -8.97 10.34 9.69
CA ASP A 128 -7.85 10.16 8.75
C ASP A 128 -8.09 9.06 7.70
N ILE A 129 -8.84 8.01 8.06
CA ILE A 129 -9.22 6.94 7.12
C ILE A 129 -10.24 7.46 6.13
N LEU A 130 -11.24 8.22 6.59
CA LEU A 130 -12.23 8.84 5.72
C LEU A 130 -11.58 9.84 4.75
N GLU A 131 -10.66 10.66 5.23
CA GLU A 131 -9.95 11.62 4.39
C GLU A 131 -9.07 10.93 3.34
N LEU A 132 -8.29 9.92 3.74
CA LEU A 132 -7.49 9.16 2.79
C LEU A 132 -8.37 8.40 1.79
N ARG A 133 -9.49 7.81 2.23
CA ARG A 133 -10.46 7.14 1.35
C ARG A 133 -10.97 8.11 0.28
N MET A 134 -11.43 9.29 0.67
CA MET A 134 -11.94 10.30 -0.28
C MET A 134 -10.86 10.72 -1.29
N GLN A 135 -9.61 10.89 -0.83
CA GLN A 135 -8.50 11.22 -1.74
C GLN A 135 -8.19 10.09 -2.72
N VAL A 136 -8.21 8.84 -2.25
CA VAL A 136 -7.98 7.65 -3.10
C VAL A 136 -9.10 7.51 -4.12
N GLU A 137 -10.37 7.68 -3.72
CA GLU A 137 -11.52 7.64 -4.63
C GLU A 137 -11.45 8.75 -5.68
N THR A 138 -11.18 9.99 -5.26
CA THR A 138 -11.07 11.15 -6.14
C THR A 138 -9.92 10.98 -7.14
N PHE A 139 -8.81 10.38 -6.72
CA PHE A 139 -7.72 10.05 -7.61
C PHE A 139 -8.10 8.93 -8.59
N ALA A 140 -8.70 7.84 -8.09
CA ALA A 140 -9.03 6.68 -8.90
C ALA A 140 -10.17 6.94 -9.91
N SER A 141 -11.06 7.89 -9.66
CA SER A 141 -12.17 8.25 -10.56
C SER A 141 -11.71 9.03 -11.80
N GLN A 142 -10.49 9.57 -11.81
CA GLN A 142 -9.92 10.28 -12.96
C GLN A 142 -9.51 9.32 -14.10
N PHE A 143 -9.42 8.03 -13.82
CA PHE A 143 -8.95 7.01 -14.76
C PHE A 143 -10.09 6.17 -15.28
N ALA A 144 -10.08 5.88 -16.59
CA ALA A 144 -11.04 4.99 -17.22
C ALA A 144 -11.00 3.57 -16.59
N MET A 145 -12.09 2.84 -16.72
CA MET A 145 -12.18 1.45 -16.30
C MET A 145 -12.36 0.56 -17.53
N PRO A 146 -11.38 -0.31 -17.85
CA PRO A 146 -11.54 -1.20 -19.00
C PRO A 146 -12.66 -2.21 -18.73
N GLY A 147 -13.50 -2.43 -19.74
CA GLY A 147 -14.55 -3.46 -19.72
C GLY A 147 -15.97 -2.95 -19.51
N PHE A 148 -16.16 -1.66 -19.19
CA PHE A 148 -17.47 -1.00 -19.17
C PHE A 148 -17.31 0.52 -19.16
N ASP A 149 -18.30 1.23 -19.69
CA ASP A 149 -18.37 2.70 -19.56
C ASP A 149 -18.92 3.06 -18.17
N ILE A 150 -18.27 4.04 -17.51
CA ILE A 150 -18.66 4.58 -16.19
C ILE A 150 -19.54 5.81 -16.38
#